data_AF-A0AAW0AQC0-F1
#
_entry.id   AF-A0AAW0AQC0-F1
#
_cell.length_a   1.000
_cell.length_b   1.000
_cell.length_c   1.000
_cell.angle_alpha   90.00
_cell.angle_beta   90.00
_cell.angle_gamma   90.00
#
_symmetry.space_group_name_H-M   'P 1'
#
loop_
_entity.id
_entity.type
_entity.pdbx_description
1 polymer ?
#
loop_
_entity_poly.entity_id
_entity_poly.type
_entity_poly.pdbx_seq_one_letter_code
_entity_poly.pdbx_strand_id
1 'polypeptide(L)' 'MFPNGTRVFYWNAAGQTIYGTVQSSQRAADGTLILGIRTDGGTTVSLPAANVTKV' A
#
# COMPACT_ATOMS: atom_id res chain seq x y z
N MET A 1 6.80 7.43 6.65
CA MET A 1 7.10 7.69 5.22
C MET A 1 7.28 6.35 4.51
N PHE A 2 6.73 6.22 3.29
CA PHE A 2 6.76 4.99 2.49
C PHE A 2 7.46 5.26 1.13
N PRO A 3 8.79 5.25 1.07
CA PRO A 3 9.50 5.38 -0.21
C PRO A 3 9.21 4.19 -1.14
N ASN A 4 9.45 4.39 -2.43
CA ASN A 4 9.40 3.31 -3.41
C ASN A 4 10.36 2.17 -3.00
N GLY A 5 9.92 0.92 -3.16
CA GLY A 5 10.63 -0.26 -2.67
C GLY A 5 10.33 -0.63 -1.21
N THR A 6 9.56 0.18 -0.46
CA THR A 6 9.21 -0.16 0.92
C THR A 6 8.32 -1.40 0.97
N ARG A 7 8.71 -2.35 1.82
CA ARG A 7 7.93 -3.54 2.12
C ARG A 7 6.78 -3.21 3.06
N VAL A 8 5.57 -3.65 2.72
CA VAL A 8 4.36 -3.37 3.47
C VAL A 8 3.41 -4.55 3.49
N PHE A 9 2.44 -4.51 4.41
CA PHE A 9 1.28 -5.38 4.39
C PHE A 9 -0.01 -4.62 4.72
N TYR A 10 -1.14 -5.21 4.35
CA TYR A 10 -2.48 -4.73 4.70
C TYR A 10 -3.45 -5.91 4.86
N TRP A 11 -4.59 -5.69 5.50
CA TRP A 11 -5.68 -6.67 5.55
C TRP A 11 -6.69 -6.43 4.44
N ASN A 12 -7.02 -7.47 3.69
CA ASN A 12 -8.10 -7.40 2.71
C ASN A 12 -9.49 -7.54 3.38
N ALA A 13 -10.56 -7.37 2.62
CA ALA A 13 -11.93 -7.50 3.12
C ALA A 13 -12.26 -8.90 3.67
N ALA A 14 -11.50 -9.93 3.30
CA ALA A 14 -11.63 -11.29 3.83
C ALA A 14 -10.82 -11.52 5.13
N GLY A 15 -10.20 -10.47 5.69
CA GLY A 15 -9.35 -10.56 6.88
C GLY A 15 -7.97 -11.18 6.62
N GLN A 16 -7.59 -11.41 5.36
CA GLN A 16 -6.31 -12.00 5.01
C GLN A 16 -5.22 -10.92 4.96
N THR A 17 -4.04 -11.27 5.45
CA THR A 17 -2.86 -10.39 5.34
C THR A 17 -2.25 -10.51 3.95
N ILE A 18 -2.19 -9.39 3.22
CA ILE A 18 -1.58 -9.31 1.90
C ILE A 18 -0.29 -8.52 2.01
N TYR A 19 0.79 -9.09 1.48
CA TYR A 19 2.09 -8.44 1.40
C TYR A 19 2.35 -7.85 0.02
N GLY A 20 3.12 -6.77 -0.01
CA GLY A 20 3.50 -6.11 -1.24
C GLY A 20 4.60 -5.09 -1.05
N THR A 21 4.93 -4.41 -2.14
CA THR A 21 5.98 -3.41 -2.20
C THR A 21 5.41 -2.12 -2.78
N VAL A 22 5.70 -1.00 -2.12
CA VAL A 22 5.28 0.32 -2.58
C VAL A 22 6.01 0.65 -3.89
N GLN A 23 5.25 0.95 -4.94
CA GLN A 23 5.75 1.37 -6.25
C GLN A 23 5.53 2.86 -6.53
N SER A 24 4.58 3.49 -5.84
CA SER A 24 4.33 4.92 -5.98
C SER A 24 3.61 5.46 -4.75
N SER A 25 3.71 6.76 -4.57
CA SER A 25 2.97 7.48 -3.55
C SER A 25 2.49 8.81 -4.12
N GLN A 26 1.22 9.12 -3.92
CA GLN A 26 0.61 10.36 -4.37
C GLN A 26 -0.26 10.94 -3.26
N ARG A 27 -0.38 12.26 -3.20
CA ARG A 27 -1.34 12.92 -2.30
C ARG A 27 -2.60 13.26 -3.07
N ALA A 28 -3.74 12.81 -2.58
CA ALA A 28 -5.03 13.23 -3.09
C ALA A 28 -5.30 14.71 -2.73
N ALA A 29 -6.33 15.31 -3.33
CA ALA A 29 -6.65 16.73 -3.14
C ALA A 29 -7.01 17.09 -1.69
N ASP A 30 -7.49 16.11 -0.92
CA ASP A 30 -7.78 16.20 0.52
C ASP A 30 -6.53 16.03 1.42
N GLY A 31 -5.35 15.82 0.83
CA GLY A 31 -4.10 15.58 1.53
C GLY A 31 -3.82 14.13 1.89
N THR A 32 -4.76 13.21 1.64
CA THR A 32 -4.61 11.78 1.91
C THR A 32 -3.46 11.20 1.09
N LEU A 33 -2.51 10.54 1.76
CA LEU A 33 -1.42 9.84 1.08
C LEU A 33 -1.94 8.49 0.56
N ILE A 34 -1.97 8.31 -0.75
CA ILE A 34 -2.32 7.07 -1.44
C ILE A 34 -1.05 6.38 -1.91
N LEU A 35 -0.91 5.09 -1.60
CA LEU A 35 0.20 4.24 -2.01
C LEU A 35 -0.25 3.33 -3.14
N GLY A 36 0.51 3.33 -4.25
CA GLY A 36 0.45 2.26 -5.23
C GLY A 36 1.34 1.12 -4.77
N ILE A 37 0.76 -0.06 -4.55
CA ILE A 37 1.45 -1.24 -4.00
C ILE A 37 1.34 -2.37 -5.01
N ARG A 38 2.46 -3.00 -5.35
CA ARG A 38 2.48 -4.27 -6.07
C ARG A 38 2.53 -5.41 -5.07
N THR A 39 1.47 -6.20 -5.03
CA THR A 39 1.37 -7.38 -4.17
C THR A 39 2.29 -8.49 -4.67
N ASP A 40 2.67 -9.41 -3.80
CA ASP A 40 3.50 -10.56 -4.19
C ASP A 40 2.81 -11.47 -5.19
N GLY A 41 1.47 -11.49 -5.17
CA GLY A 41 0.65 -12.18 -6.16
C GLY A 41 0.66 -11.51 -7.54
N GLY A 42 1.36 -10.38 -7.72
CA GLY A 42 1.50 -9.68 -8.99
C GLY A 42 0.37 -8.71 -9.33
N THR A 43 -0.53 -8.43 -8.38
CA THR A 43 -1.60 -7.44 -8.55
C THR A 43 -1.12 -6.07 -8.08
N THR A 44 -1.57 -5.00 -8.74
CA THR A 44 -1.33 -3.64 -8.26
C THR A 44 -2.58 -3.11 -7.60
N VAL A 45 -2.45 -2.55 -6.40
CA VAL A 45 -3.54 -1.97 -5.61
C VAL A 45 -3.18 -0.56 -5.16
N SER A 46 -4.19 0.28 -5.00
CA SER A 46 -4.04 1.64 -4.45
C SER A 46 -4.73 1.72 -3.10
N LEU A 47 -3.99 2.04 -2.04
CA LEU A 47 -4.52 2.10 -0.68
C LEU A 47 -4.07 3.37 0.03
N PRO A 48 -4.92 3.97 0.88
CA PRO A 48 -4.48 5.01 1.80
C PRO A 48 -3.35 4.48 2.69
N ALA A 49 -2.31 5.28 2.88
CA ALA A 49 -1.16 4.92 3.73
C ALA A 49 -1.57 4.62 5.19
N ALA A 50 -2.70 5.17 5.64
CA ALA A 50 -3.27 4.89 6.96
C ALA A 50 -3.74 3.43 7.14
N ASN A 51 -4.04 2.72 6.05
CA ASN A 51 -4.50 1.33 6.06
C ASN A 51 -3.36 0.32 5.80
N VAL A 52 -2.11 0.78 5.80
CA VAL A 52 -0.95 -0.01 5.39
C VAL A 52 0.08 0.03 6.51
N THR A 53 0.57 -1.15 6.88
CA THR A 53 1.63 -1.29 7.89
C THR A 53 2.96 -1.55 7.22
N LYS A 54 3.98 -0.80 7.64
CA LYS A 54 5.36 -1.05 7.21
C LYS A 54 5.89 -2.32 7.90
N VAL A 55 6.55 -3.19 7.13
CA VAL A 55 7.30 -4.34 7.68
C VAL A 55 8.59 -3.86 8.31
#